data_AF-A0A941WC09-F1
#
_entry.id   AF-A0A941WC09-F1
#
_cell.length_a   1.000
_cell.length_b   1.000
_cell.length_c   1.000
_cell.angle_alpha   90.00
_cell.angle_beta   90.00
_cell.angle_gamma   90.00
#
_symmetry.space_group_name_H-M   'P 1'
#
loop_
_entity.id
_entity.type
_entity.pdbx_description
1 polymer ?
#
loop_
_entity_poly.entity_id
_entity_poly.type
_entity_poly.pdbx_seq_one_letter_code
_entity_poly.pdbx_strand_id
1 'polypeptide(L)'
;LVGKPRAGLSERLLENLSFCYPYQAETALSVKKSVTESLRDEDDPYQLPAVFSEEAAEAGTAAHRFLEHYDFSAADPRAERDRMLGAGLLTEEDAAMLDFSALGKILSHPVFGELSSYRLYREKRFVFRCPARLLERTESEEGILLQGAIDLLAVKGNRGIIVDYKYSSSDAAHLSERYGRQLNLYRYAAEHSLPVVIDRLILISLKRGEVIELDLNRLDQP
;
A
#
# COMPACT_ATOMS: atom_id res chain seq x y z
N LEU A 1 -15.94 -61.57 11.16
CA LEU A 1 -14.62 -62.02 10.66
C LEU A 1 -13.92 -60.83 10.03
N VAL A 2 -13.19 -60.04 10.83
CA VAL A 2 -12.26 -59.06 10.26
C VAL A 2 -11.05 -59.86 9.78
N GLY A 3 -10.88 -59.96 8.47
CA GLY A 3 -9.80 -60.74 7.87
C GLY A 3 -8.44 -60.22 8.34
N LYS A 4 -7.52 -61.11 8.73
CA LYS A 4 -6.16 -60.74 9.10
C LYS A 4 -5.54 -59.90 7.97
N PRO A 5 -4.96 -58.72 8.27
CA PRO A 5 -4.34 -57.88 7.25
C PRO A 5 -3.23 -58.69 6.55
N ARG A 6 -3.21 -58.64 5.21
CA ARG A 6 -2.16 -59.29 4.41
C ARG A 6 -0.80 -58.71 4.82
N ALA A 7 0.11 -59.57 5.28
CA ALA A 7 1.47 -59.17 5.62
C ALA A 7 2.13 -58.51 4.39
N GLY A 8 2.62 -57.28 4.55
CA GLY A 8 3.19 -56.45 3.48
C GLY A 8 2.27 -55.35 2.93
N LEU A 9 0.95 -55.44 3.14
CA LEU A 9 0.03 -54.34 2.77
C LEU A 9 0.13 -53.18 3.77
N SER A 10 0.33 -53.49 5.05
CA SER A 10 0.55 -52.51 6.13
C SER A 10 1.84 -51.70 5.92
N GLU A 11 2.93 -52.35 5.52
CA GLU A 11 4.23 -51.70 5.28
C GLU A 11 4.19 -50.78 4.07
N ARG A 12 3.59 -51.22 2.95
CA ARG A 12 3.41 -50.38 1.76
C ARG A 12 2.44 -49.22 1.97
N LEU A 13 1.44 -49.39 2.84
CA LEU A 13 0.56 -48.29 3.25
C LEU A 13 1.33 -47.28 4.12
N LEU A 14 2.16 -47.73 5.05
CA LEU A 14 2.98 -46.84 5.88
C LEU A 14 4.04 -46.10 5.06
N GLU A 15 4.67 -46.73 4.06
CA GLU A 15 5.59 -46.08 3.11
C GLU A 15 4.89 -45.04 2.21
N ASN A 16 3.67 -45.32 1.74
CA ASN A 16 2.92 -44.36 0.93
C ASN A 16 2.32 -43.23 1.78
N LEU A 17 2.00 -43.48 3.05
CA LEU A 17 1.46 -42.48 3.98
C LEU A 17 2.55 -41.65 4.68
N SER A 18 3.81 -42.09 4.65
CA SER A 18 4.97 -41.36 5.17
C SER A 18 5.57 -40.37 4.17
N PHE A 19 4.92 -40.17 3.02
CA PHE A 19 5.29 -39.13 2.07
C PHE A 19 5.06 -37.74 2.70
N CYS A 20 6.10 -37.18 3.29
CA CYS A 20 6.16 -35.79 3.67
C CYS A 20 6.45 -34.97 2.40
N TYR A 21 5.51 -34.10 2.02
CA TYR A 21 5.69 -33.23 0.86
C TYR A 21 6.94 -32.36 1.07
N PRO A 22 7.94 -32.39 0.17
CA PRO A 22 9.21 -31.67 0.36
C PRO A 22 9.06 -30.17 0.58
N TYR A 23 7.95 -29.60 0.12
CA TYR A 23 7.60 -28.18 0.27
C TYR A 23 6.40 -27.98 1.21
N GLN A 24 6.24 -28.80 2.24
CA GLN A 24 5.12 -28.70 3.19
C GLN A 24 5.05 -27.33 3.87
N ALA A 25 6.19 -26.67 4.10
CA ALA A 25 6.23 -25.28 4.58
C ALA A 25 5.62 -24.27 3.57
N GLU A 26 5.66 -24.57 2.27
CA GLU A 26 5.13 -23.73 1.19
C GLU A 26 3.62 -23.89 1.03
N THR A 27 3.04 -25.02 1.46
CA THR A 27 1.56 -25.20 1.47
C THR A 27 0.83 -24.27 2.44
N ALA A 28 1.55 -23.68 3.39
CA ALA A 28 1.03 -22.68 4.31
C ALA A 28 1.11 -21.24 3.74
N LEU A 29 1.86 -21.02 2.66
CA LEU A 29 1.98 -19.72 2.03
C LEU A 29 0.66 -19.36 1.34
N SER A 30 0.18 -18.14 1.59
CA SER A 30 -1.02 -17.67 0.90
C SER A 30 -0.68 -17.31 -0.54
N VAL A 31 -1.42 -17.89 -1.50
CA VAL A 31 -1.22 -17.68 -2.95
C VAL A 31 -1.46 -16.21 -3.37
N LYS A 32 -2.27 -15.47 -2.61
CA LYS A 32 -2.62 -14.07 -2.86
C LYS A 32 -2.61 -13.29 -1.54
N LYS A 33 -1.94 -12.12 -1.51
CA LYS A 33 -1.99 -11.20 -0.36
C LYS A 33 -2.11 -9.73 -0.79
N SER A 34 -2.77 -8.92 0.05
CA SER A 34 -2.71 -7.46 -0.03
C SER A 34 -1.42 -6.92 0.58
N VAL A 35 -0.84 -5.87 -0.02
CA VAL A 35 0.36 -5.22 0.53
C VAL A 35 0.10 -4.66 1.94
N THR A 36 -1.06 -4.03 2.13
CA THR A 36 -1.44 -3.42 3.41
C THR A 36 -1.72 -4.44 4.49
N GLU A 37 -2.10 -5.66 4.13
CA GLU A 37 -2.39 -6.75 5.07
C GLU A 37 -1.11 -7.47 5.50
N SER A 38 -0.20 -7.71 4.55
CA SER A 38 1.05 -8.45 4.81
C SER A 38 2.01 -7.74 5.77
N LEU A 39 1.83 -6.42 5.94
CA LEU A 39 2.70 -5.55 6.72
C LEU A 39 2.01 -4.99 7.98
N ARG A 40 0.89 -5.59 8.41
CA ARG A 40 0.24 -5.20 9.67
C ARG A 40 1.01 -5.76 10.86
N ASP A 41 1.52 -4.86 11.70
CA ASP A 41 1.96 -5.18 13.06
C ASP A 41 0.76 -5.07 14.01
N GLU A 42 0.47 -6.14 14.77
CA GLU A 42 -0.66 -6.21 15.71
C GLU A 42 -0.41 -5.45 17.02
N ASP A 43 0.86 -5.11 17.33
CA ASP A 43 1.29 -4.46 18.58
C ASP A 43 1.56 -2.94 18.41
N ASP A 44 1.05 -2.28 17.37
CA ASP A 44 1.36 -0.85 17.12
C ASP A 44 0.62 0.09 18.11
N PRO A 45 1.33 0.86 18.96
CA PRO A 45 0.72 1.77 19.93
C PRO A 45 0.00 2.98 19.31
N TYR A 46 0.19 3.24 18.02
CA TYR A 46 -0.49 4.31 17.27
C TYR A 46 -1.77 3.83 16.58
N GLN A 47 -2.18 2.57 16.75
CA GLN A 47 -3.47 2.10 16.27
C GLN A 47 -4.61 2.76 17.04
N LEU A 48 -5.47 3.49 16.32
CA LEU A 48 -6.61 4.17 16.93
C LEU A 48 -7.61 3.12 17.47
N PRO A 49 -8.19 3.34 18.66
CA PRO A 49 -9.26 2.47 19.18
C PRO A 49 -10.44 2.41 18.20
N ALA A 50 -11.11 1.27 18.09
CA ALA A 50 -12.16 1.02 17.09
C ALA A 50 -13.24 2.12 16.99
N VAL A 51 -13.63 2.73 18.12
CA VAL A 51 -14.62 3.83 18.16
C VAL A 51 -14.12 5.10 17.47
N PHE A 52 -12.83 5.44 17.62
CA PHE A 52 -12.21 6.56 16.92
C PHE A 52 -11.71 6.17 15.53
N SER A 53 -11.67 4.88 15.23
CA SER A 53 -11.23 4.35 13.94
C SER A 53 -12.26 4.57 12.84
N GLU A 54 -13.55 4.57 13.13
CA GLU A 54 -14.60 4.75 12.10
C GLU A 54 -14.59 6.19 11.57
N GLU A 55 -14.71 7.19 12.45
CA GLU A 55 -14.65 8.62 12.06
C GLU A 55 -13.30 8.99 11.43
N ALA A 56 -12.19 8.43 11.94
CA ALA A 56 -10.87 8.64 11.35
C ALA A 56 -10.72 7.93 9.99
N ALA A 57 -11.36 6.79 9.78
CA ALA A 57 -11.36 6.09 8.50
C ALA A 57 -12.23 6.81 7.47
N GLU A 58 -13.37 7.36 7.88
CA GLU A 58 -14.23 8.19 7.03
C GLU A 58 -13.52 9.48 6.61
N ALA A 59 -12.94 10.22 7.56
CA ALA A 59 -12.15 11.41 7.26
C ALA A 59 -10.94 11.10 6.36
N GLY A 60 -10.26 9.98 6.61
CA GLY A 60 -9.18 9.51 5.76
C GLY A 60 -9.63 9.18 4.33
N THR A 61 -10.80 8.54 4.19
CA THR A 61 -11.39 8.19 2.90
C THR A 61 -11.82 9.45 2.15
N ALA A 62 -12.46 10.41 2.82
CA ALA A 62 -12.85 11.69 2.24
C ALA A 62 -11.65 12.49 1.74
N ALA A 63 -10.59 12.58 2.56
CA ALA A 63 -9.36 13.28 2.18
C ALA A 63 -8.62 12.57 1.02
N HIS A 64 -8.59 11.24 1.00
CA HIS A 64 -8.03 10.46 -0.11
C HIS A 64 -8.81 10.67 -1.41
N ARG A 65 -10.16 10.58 -1.35
CA ARG A 65 -11.05 10.85 -2.50
C ARG A 65 -10.91 12.28 -3.03
N PHE A 66 -10.72 13.26 -2.13
CA PHE A 66 -10.44 14.63 -2.53
C PHE A 66 -9.17 14.71 -3.37
N LEU A 67 -8.05 14.14 -2.88
CA LEU A 67 -6.76 14.16 -3.60
C LEU A 67 -6.75 13.29 -4.86
N GLU A 68 -7.59 12.26 -4.94
CA GLU A 68 -7.79 11.46 -6.16
C GLU A 68 -8.33 12.32 -7.32
N HIS A 69 -9.16 13.32 -7.04
CA HIS A 69 -9.79 14.13 -8.08
C HIS A 69 -9.26 15.58 -8.14
N TYR A 70 -8.48 15.99 -7.15
CA TYR A 70 -7.91 17.32 -7.05
C TYR A 70 -7.05 17.67 -8.26
N ASP A 71 -7.29 18.84 -8.86
CA ASP A 71 -6.39 19.40 -9.87
C ASP A 71 -5.18 20.06 -9.19
N PHE A 72 -3.98 19.48 -9.33
CA PHE A 72 -2.74 20.04 -8.75
C PHE A 72 -2.31 21.38 -9.37
N SER A 73 -2.95 21.81 -10.46
CA SER A 73 -2.75 23.17 -11.00
C SER A 73 -3.68 24.22 -10.39
N ALA A 74 -4.69 23.80 -9.62
CA ALA A 74 -5.62 24.70 -8.95
C ALA A 74 -4.94 25.45 -7.80
N ALA A 75 -5.19 26.76 -7.72
CA ALA A 75 -4.59 27.61 -6.70
C ALA A 75 -5.32 27.55 -5.35
N ASP A 76 -6.63 27.28 -5.34
CA ASP A 76 -7.45 27.27 -4.13
C ASP A 76 -8.12 25.90 -3.90
N PRO A 77 -7.75 25.19 -2.81
CA PRO A 77 -8.37 23.93 -2.43
C PRO A 77 -9.88 24.03 -2.16
N ARG A 78 -10.38 25.18 -1.69
CA ARG A 78 -11.81 25.35 -1.37
C ARG A 78 -12.66 25.49 -2.63
N ALA A 79 -12.18 26.28 -3.60
CA ALA A 79 -12.82 26.37 -4.91
C ALA A 79 -12.88 25.00 -5.60
N GLU A 80 -11.83 24.20 -5.48
CA GLU A 80 -11.79 22.87 -6.06
C GLU A 80 -12.74 21.88 -5.36
N ARG A 81 -12.87 21.96 -4.02
CA ARG A 81 -13.93 21.24 -3.29
C ARG A 81 -15.31 21.57 -3.86
N ASP A 82 -15.61 22.86 -4.08
CA ASP A 82 -16.93 23.27 -4.59
C ASP A 82 -17.18 22.78 -6.02
N ARG A 83 -16.15 22.79 -6.87
CA ARG A 83 -16.20 22.18 -8.20
C ARG A 83 -16.48 20.68 -8.11
N MET A 84 -15.82 19.98 -7.19
CA MET A 84 -15.98 18.54 -6.99
C MET A 84 -17.36 18.18 -6.43
N LEU A 85 -17.91 18.97 -5.52
CA LEU A 85 -19.29 18.85 -5.04
C LEU A 85 -20.29 19.03 -6.19
N GLY A 86 -20.12 20.09 -6.99
CA GLY A 86 -20.98 20.36 -8.15
C GLY A 86 -20.90 19.27 -9.23
N ALA A 87 -19.76 18.60 -9.35
CA ALA A 87 -19.54 17.48 -10.27
C ALA A 87 -19.97 16.11 -9.71
N GLY A 88 -20.41 16.03 -8.45
CA GLY A 88 -20.78 14.78 -7.79
C GLY A 88 -19.59 13.86 -7.48
N LEU A 89 -18.37 14.40 -7.43
CA LEU A 89 -17.14 13.66 -7.11
C LEU A 89 -16.91 13.55 -5.60
N LEU A 90 -17.57 14.41 -4.81
CA LEU A 90 -17.61 14.37 -3.34
C LEU A 90 -19.04 14.49 -2.85
N THR A 91 -19.32 13.92 -1.68
CA THR A 91 -20.54 14.19 -0.93
C THR A 91 -20.38 15.42 -0.03
N GLU A 92 -21.50 16.01 0.42
CA GLU A 92 -21.46 17.10 1.41
C GLU A 92 -20.81 16.65 2.73
N GLU A 93 -21.02 15.40 3.11
CA GLU A 93 -20.41 14.78 4.30
C GLU A 93 -18.88 14.69 4.14
N ASP A 94 -18.39 14.16 3.01
CA ASP A 94 -16.94 14.10 2.71
C ASP A 94 -16.32 15.50 2.79
N ALA A 95 -16.97 16.47 2.15
CA ALA A 95 -16.50 17.85 2.09
C ALA A 95 -16.46 18.53 3.47
N ALA A 96 -17.36 18.17 4.38
CA ALA A 96 -17.37 18.66 5.76
C ALA A 96 -16.25 18.07 6.62
N MET A 97 -15.76 16.87 6.28
CA MET A 97 -14.66 16.20 7.00
C MET A 97 -13.26 16.69 6.57
N LEU A 98 -13.14 17.46 5.49
CA LEU A 98 -11.85 17.93 4.97
C LEU A 98 -11.21 19.00 5.87
N ASP A 99 -10.00 18.73 6.35
CA ASP A 99 -9.18 19.73 7.04
C ASP A 99 -8.37 20.57 6.02
N PHE A 100 -8.92 21.73 5.65
CA PHE A 100 -8.27 22.67 4.73
C PHE A 100 -6.99 23.30 5.29
N SER A 101 -6.77 23.29 6.61
CA SER A 101 -5.52 23.75 7.21
C SER A 101 -4.40 22.75 6.91
N ALA A 102 -4.65 21.46 7.14
CA ALA A 102 -3.71 20.40 6.83
C ALA A 102 -3.50 20.24 5.31
N LEU A 103 -4.57 20.24 4.52
CA LEU A 103 -4.50 20.18 3.06
C LEU A 103 -3.73 21.36 2.47
N GLY A 104 -3.93 22.58 3.00
CA GLY A 104 -3.17 23.75 2.55
C GLY A 104 -1.66 23.62 2.78
N LYS A 105 -1.24 23.06 3.93
CA LYS A 105 0.18 22.77 4.21
C LYS A 105 0.75 21.74 3.24
N ILE A 106 0.00 20.69 2.95
CA ILE A 106 0.41 19.63 2.02
C ILE A 106 0.54 20.19 0.60
N LEU A 107 -0.50 20.88 0.11
CA LEU A 107 -0.56 21.37 -1.27
C LEU A 107 0.40 22.54 -1.53
N SER A 108 0.80 23.27 -0.50
CA SER A 108 1.87 24.29 -0.60
C SER A 108 3.28 23.70 -0.65
N HIS A 109 3.44 22.39 -0.40
CA HIS A 109 4.75 21.75 -0.49
C HIS A 109 5.25 21.74 -1.95
N PRO A 110 6.54 22.03 -2.22
CA PRO A 110 7.09 22.16 -3.57
C PRO A 110 6.80 20.97 -4.51
N VAL A 111 6.72 19.77 -3.94
CA VAL A 111 6.40 18.55 -4.70
C VAL A 111 5.11 18.70 -5.51
N PHE A 112 4.05 19.31 -4.96
CA PHE A 112 2.77 19.43 -5.66
C PHE A 112 2.84 20.41 -6.84
N GLY A 113 3.68 21.45 -6.71
CA GLY A 113 4.02 22.32 -7.83
C GLY A 113 4.72 21.56 -8.96
N GLU A 114 5.66 20.66 -8.64
CA GLU A 114 6.33 19.81 -9.64
C GLU A 114 5.34 18.87 -10.33
N LEU A 115 4.45 18.22 -9.55
CA LEU A 115 3.46 17.24 -10.01
C LEU A 115 2.52 17.78 -11.09
N SER A 116 2.24 19.09 -11.10
CA SER A 116 1.42 19.74 -12.15
C SER A 116 1.97 19.52 -13.57
N SER A 117 3.28 19.29 -13.72
CA SER A 117 3.94 19.05 -15.01
C SER A 117 4.09 17.56 -15.37
N TYR A 118 3.62 16.66 -14.51
CA TYR A 118 3.77 15.21 -14.66
C TYR A 118 2.49 14.60 -15.24
N ARG A 119 2.64 13.43 -15.86
CA ARG A 119 1.48 12.58 -16.16
C ARG A 119 1.09 11.83 -14.89
N LEU A 120 -0.09 12.13 -14.38
CA LEU A 120 -0.60 11.56 -13.14
C LEU A 120 -1.41 10.29 -13.40
N TYR A 121 -1.08 9.23 -12.69
CA TYR A 121 -1.83 7.99 -12.66
C TYR A 121 -2.30 7.75 -11.24
N ARG A 122 -3.60 7.94 -11.02
CA ARG A 122 -4.23 7.81 -9.71
C ARG A 122 -4.91 6.46 -9.57
N GLU A 123 -4.95 5.96 -8.33
CA GLU A 123 -5.60 4.73 -7.92
C GLU A 123 -5.22 3.53 -8.82
N LYS A 124 -3.93 3.38 -9.09
CA LYS A 124 -3.44 2.33 -9.99
C LYS A 124 -3.29 1.01 -9.27
N ARG A 125 -4.27 0.14 -9.53
CA ARG A 125 -4.22 -1.26 -9.12
C ARG A 125 -3.20 -2.02 -9.93
N PHE A 126 -2.41 -2.83 -9.24
CA PHE A 126 -1.44 -3.73 -9.85
C PHE A 126 -1.52 -5.11 -9.19
N VAL A 127 -1.10 -6.12 -9.95
CA VAL A 127 -0.84 -7.47 -9.47
C VAL A 127 0.57 -7.82 -9.91
N PHE A 128 1.41 -8.19 -8.98
CA PHE A 128 2.82 -8.48 -9.24
C PHE A 128 3.24 -9.76 -8.53
N ARG A 129 4.07 -10.59 -9.18
CA ARG A 129 4.58 -11.83 -8.60
C ARG A 129 5.93 -11.56 -7.92
N CYS A 130 5.99 -11.62 -6.60
CA CYS A 130 7.21 -11.41 -5.84
C CYS A 130 7.63 -12.66 -5.05
N PRO A 131 8.94 -12.89 -4.80
CA PRO A 131 9.39 -13.99 -3.95
C PRO A 131 8.78 -13.94 -2.54
N ALA A 132 8.41 -15.10 -1.99
CA ALA A 132 7.79 -15.20 -0.66
C ALA A 132 8.64 -14.58 0.45
N ARG A 133 9.98 -14.70 0.36
CA ARG A 133 10.94 -14.09 1.29
C ARG A 133 10.80 -12.58 1.48
N LEU A 134 10.18 -11.87 0.53
CA LEU A 134 9.99 -10.42 0.62
C LEU A 134 8.83 -10.03 1.53
N LEU A 135 7.87 -10.94 1.71
CA LEU A 135 6.64 -10.70 2.42
C LEU A 135 6.62 -11.43 3.76
N GLU A 136 7.23 -12.62 3.81
CA GLU A 136 7.21 -13.49 4.97
C GLU A 136 8.62 -13.80 5.46
N ARG A 137 8.73 -14.19 6.74
CA ARG A 137 10.00 -14.67 7.32
C ARG A 137 10.29 -16.09 6.86
N THR A 138 10.56 -16.24 5.56
CA THR A 138 10.84 -17.51 4.89
C THR A 138 12.01 -17.36 3.91
N GLU A 139 12.74 -18.44 3.68
CA GLU A 139 13.80 -18.50 2.65
C GLU A 139 13.24 -18.93 1.29
N SER A 140 11.93 -19.16 1.17
CA SER A 140 11.32 -19.62 -0.08
C SER A 140 11.38 -18.54 -1.17
N GLU A 141 11.83 -18.96 -2.36
CA GLU A 141 11.81 -18.17 -3.59
C GLU A 141 10.50 -18.35 -4.37
N GLU A 142 9.54 -19.11 -3.83
CA GLU A 142 8.26 -19.30 -4.50
C GLU A 142 7.54 -17.96 -4.68
N GLY A 143 7.06 -17.70 -5.89
CA GLY A 143 6.50 -16.40 -6.24
C GLY A 143 5.05 -16.27 -5.80
N ILE A 144 4.79 -15.40 -4.83
CA ILE A 144 3.47 -14.99 -4.32
C ILE A 144 2.91 -13.87 -5.18
N LEU A 145 1.60 -13.89 -5.45
CA LEU A 145 0.92 -12.77 -6.08
C LEU A 145 0.56 -11.70 -5.06
N LEU A 146 1.24 -10.56 -5.18
CA LEU A 146 1.00 -9.37 -4.41
C LEU A 146 0.04 -8.45 -5.18
N GLN A 147 -1.06 -8.07 -4.54
CA GLN A 147 -2.00 -7.08 -5.08
C GLN A 147 -1.93 -5.79 -4.26
N GLY A 148 -1.87 -4.65 -4.95
CA GLY A 148 -1.89 -3.33 -4.32
C GLY A 148 -2.53 -2.28 -5.21
N ALA A 149 -2.74 -1.10 -4.64
CA ALA A 149 -3.15 0.10 -5.34
C ALA A 149 -2.14 1.20 -4.99
N ILE A 150 -1.59 1.86 -6.01
CA ILE A 150 -0.77 3.05 -5.85
C ILE A 150 -1.71 4.25 -5.90
N ASP A 151 -1.76 5.03 -4.82
CA ASP A 151 -2.62 6.22 -4.73
C ASP A 151 -2.31 7.22 -5.85
N LEU A 152 -1.03 7.56 -6.01
CA LEU A 152 -0.55 8.41 -7.10
C LEU A 152 0.83 7.97 -7.60
N LEU A 153 0.90 7.66 -8.88
CA LEU A 153 2.14 7.55 -9.65
C LEU A 153 2.22 8.73 -10.62
N ALA A 154 3.21 9.59 -10.45
CA ALA A 154 3.46 10.72 -11.33
C ALA A 154 4.67 10.44 -12.21
N VAL A 155 4.52 10.50 -13.53
CA VAL A 155 5.58 10.15 -14.49
C VAL A 155 5.93 11.34 -15.38
N LYS A 156 7.24 11.60 -15.54
CA LYS A 156 7.77 12.60 -16.46
C LYS A 156 8.96 12.02 -17.22
N GLY A 157 8.78 11.78 -18.52
CA GLY A 157 9.76 11.05 -19.32
C GLY A 157 9.92 9.62 -18.81
N ASN A 158 11.13 9.25 -18.39
CA ASN A 158 11.45 7.93 -17.82
C ASN A 158 11.58 7.94 -16.28
N ARG A 159 11.23 9.05 -15.61
CA ARG A 159 11.29 9.17 -14.15
C ARG A 159 9.90 9.19 -13.54
N GLY A 160 9.75 8.60 -12.37
CA GLY A 160 8.48 8.51 -11.67
C GLY A 160 8.60 8.81 -10.18
N ILE A 161 7.58 9.49 -9.64
CA ILE A 161 7.39 9.74 -8.22
C ILE A 161 6.17 8.94 -7.77
N ILE A 162 6.30 8.16 -6.70
CA ILE A 162 5.16 7.52 -6.05
C ILE A 162 4.79 8.34 -4.81
N VAL A 163 3.52 8.69 -4.71
CA VAL A 163 2.94 9.37 -3.56
C VAL A 163 1.83 8.50 -2.97
N ASP A 164 1.87 8.28 -1.66
CA ASP A 164 0.85 7.55 -0.91
C ASP A 164 0.33 8.43 0.24
N TYR A 165 -1.00 8.44 0.41
CA TYR A 165 -1.67 9.27 1.39
C TYR A 165 -2.10 8.41 2.58
N LYS A 166 -1.72 8.84 3.79
CA LYS A 166 -2.12 8.18 5.04
C LYS A 166 -2.75 9.16 6.00
N TYR A 167 -3.93 8.78 6.48
CA TYR A 167 -4.59 9.49 7.58
C TYR A 167 -4.12 8.89 8.91
N SER A 168 -3.06 9.45 9.48
CA SER A 168 -2.49 8.99 10.76
C SER A 168 -1.98 10.15 11.60
N SER A 169 -2.07 10.02 12.93
CA SER A 169 -1.46 10.95 13.89
C SER A 169 -0.01 10.61 14.24
N SER A 170 0.52 9.48 13.77
CA SER A 170 1.91 9.07 13.96
C SER A 170 2.88 10.12 13.41
N ASP A 171 4.07 10.21 14.01
CA ASP A 171 5.13 11.06 13.50
C ASP A 171 5.79 10.51 12.23
N ALA A 172 6.59 11.35 11.58
CA ALA A 172 7.23 11.02 10.31
C ALA A 172 8.20 9.82 10.40
N ALA A 173 8.88 9.63 11.54
CA ALA A 173 9.84 8.53 11.69
C ALA A 173 9.11 7.19 11.74
N HIS A 174 8.07 7.09 12.56
CA HIS A 174 7.23 5.90 12.68
C HIS A 174 6.54 5.57 11.35
N LEU A 175 6.00 6.58 10.67
CA LEU A 175 5.37 6.42 9.37
C LEU A 175 6.35 5.92 8.29
N SER A 176 7.59 6.42 8.31
CA SER A 176 8.61 5.99 7.36
C SER A 176 9.02 4.54 7.56
N GLU A 177 9.19 4.11 8.82
CA GLU A 177 9.50 2.72 9.17
C GLU A 177 8.35 1.78 8.79
N ARG A 178 7.11 2.15 9.15
CA ARG A 178 5.92 1.34 8.91
C ARG A 178 5.60 1.16 7.43
N TYR A 179 5.60 2.25 6.66
CA TYR A 179 5.16 2.24 5.26
C TYR A 179 6.30 2.14 4.25
N GLY A 180 7.57 2.20 4.69
CA GLY A 180 8.74 2.11 3.82
C GLY A 180 8.76 0.82 3.00
N ARG A 181 8.50 -0.34 3.64
CA ARG A 181 8.42 -1.63 2.95
C ARG A 181 7.30 -1.66 1.90
N GLN A 182 6.12 -1.13 2.24
CA GLN A 182 4.98 -1.05 1.31
C GLN A 182 5.32 -0.22 0.08
N LEU A 183 5.88 0.98 0.29
CA LEU A 183 6.21 1.89 -0.81
C LEU A 183 7.35 1.36 -1.68
N ASN A 184 8.30 0.62 -1.09
CA ASN A 184 9.35 -0.04 -1.86
C ASN A 184 8.80 -1.19 -2.72
N LEU A 185 7.78 -1.93 -2.25
CA LEU A 185 7.08 -2.92 -3.09
C LEU A 185 6.33 -2.24 -4.25
N TYR A 186 5.73 -1.07 -4.01
CA TYR A 186 5.10 -0.26 -5.08
C TYR A 186 6.13 0.22 -6.11
N ARG A 187 7.29 0.67 -5.64
CA ARG A 187 8.44 1.01 -6.48
C ARG A 187 8.80 -0.14 -7.40
N TYR A 188 9.04 -1.31 -6.82
CA TYR A 188 9.43 -2.51 -7.55
C TYR A 188 8.35 -2.91 -8.57
N ALA A 189 7.08 -2.94 -8.17
CA ALA A 189 5.98 -3.25 -9.07
C ALA A 189 5.86 -2.26 -10.24
N ALA A 190 6.03 -0.97 -9.99
CA ALA A 190 5.98 0.07 -11.01
C ALA A 190 7.12 -0.06 -12.03
N GLU A 191 8.36 -0.24 -11.56
CA GLU A 191 9.55 -0.39 -12.41
C GLU A 191 9.54 -1.68 -13.25
N HIS A 192 8.89 -2.74 -12.77
CA HIS A 192 8.73 -4.00 -13.53
C HIS A 192 7.57 -3.95 -14.54
N SER A 193 6.57 -3.10 -14.28
CA SER A 193 5.37 -3.01 -15.13
C SER A 193 5.46 -1.92 -16.18
N LEU A 194 6.29 -0.89 -15.94
CA LEU A 194 6.39 0.31 -16.78
C LEU A 194 7.87 0.65 -17.02
N PRO A 195 8.23 1.22 -18.19
CA PRO A 195 9.59 1.66 -18.48
C PRO A 195 9.92 2.98 -17.76
N VAL A 196 9.81 2.99 -16.44
CA VAL A 196 10.05 4.14 -15.56
C VAL A 196 11.02 3.74 -14.45
N VAL A 197 11.85 4.68 -14.03
CA VAL A 197 12.69 4.57 -12.84
C VAL A 197 12.08 5.45 -11.77
N ILE A 198 11.79 4.89 -10.60
CA ILE A 198 11.19 5.66 -9.52
C ILE A 198 12.30 6.35 -8.73
N ASP A 199 12.32 7.68 -8.77
CA ASP A 199 13.37 8.49 -8.16
C ASP A 199 13.01 9.00 -6.76
N ARG A 200 11.71 9.09 -6.44
CA ARG A 200 11.22 9.55 -5.14
C ARG A 200 10.02 8.73 -4.67
N LEU A 201 10.03 8.39 -3.39
CA LEU A 201 8.89 7.83 -2.67
C LEU A 201 8.45 8.83 -1.62
N ILE A 202 7.18 9.21 -1.66
CA ILE A 202 6.64 10.26 -0.80
C ILE A 202 5.43 9.71 -0.07
N LEU A 203 5.43 9.89 1.24
CA LEU A 203 4.31 9.58 2.10
C LEU A 203 3.72 10.89 2.64
N ILE A 204 2.41 11.01 2.60
CA ILE A 204 1.71 12.22 3.06
C ILE A 204 0.88 11.88 4.28
N SER A 205 1.18 12.54 5.39
CA SER A 205 0.37 12.48 6.60
C SER A 205 -0.75 13.51 6.52
N LEU A 206 -1.93 13.07 6.11
CA LEU A 206 -3.11 13.91 5.88
C LEU A 206 -3.55 14.65 7.15
N LYS A 207 -3.50 13.98 8.31
CA LYS A 207 -3.93 14.56 9.59
C LYS A 207 -2.91 15.57 10.15
N ARG A 208 -1.62 15.36 9.91
CA ARG A 208 -0.56 16.29 10.39
C ARG A 208 -0.26 17.41 9.39
N GLY A 209 -0.63 17.24 8.13
CA GLY A 209 -0.27 18.17 7.07
C GLY A 209 1.20 18.08 6.70
N GLU A 210 1.81 16.90 6.82
CA GLU A 210 3.25 16.67 6.63
C GLU A 210 3.51 15.87 5.34
N VAL A 211 4.55 16.28 4.61
CA VAL A 211 5.07 15.56 3.44
C VAL A 211 6.40 14.93 3.84
N ILE A 212 6.49 13.60 3.70
CA ILE A 212 7.62 12.80 4.16
C ILE A 212 8.23 12.15 2.94
N GLU A 213 9.47 12.50 2.63
CA GLU A 213 10.23 11.88 1.55
C GLU A 213 11.07 10.72 2.11
N LEU A 214 10.88 9.52 1.58
CA LEU A 214 11.60 8.34 2.02
C LEU A 214 12.96 8.24 1.33
N ASP A 215 14.00 7.93 2.10
CA ASP A 215 15.33 7.68 1.57
C ASP A 215 15.39 6.30 0.93
N LEU A 216 15.43 6.27 -0.40
CA LEU A 216 15.54 5.05 -1.20
C LEU A 216 16.74 4.18 -0.82
N ASN A 217 17.83 4.78 -0.32
CA ASN A 217 19.05 4.02 0.04
C ASN A 217 18.92 3.32 1.39
N ARG A 218 17.96 3.71 2.22
CA ARG A 218 17.67 3.10 3.52
C ARG A 218 16.59 2.04 3.45
N LEU A 219 15.90 1.93 2.32
CA LEU A 219 14.92 0.87 2.09
C LEU A 219 15.68 -0.37 1.63
N ASP A 220 15.50 -1.48 2.35
CA ASP A 220 16.07 -2.76 1.95
C ASP A 220 15.73 -3.05 0.48
N GLN A 221 16.70 -3.54 -0.29
CA GLN A 221 16.36 -4.05 -1.62
C GLN A 221 15.42 -5.25 -1.42
N PRO A 222 14.33 -5.34 -2.19
CA PRO A 222 13.53 -6.56 -2.20
C PRO A 222 14.42 -7.74 -2.60
#